data_AF-A0A844FT30-F1
#
_entry.id   AF-A0A844FT30-F1
#
_cell.length_a   1.000
_cell.length_b   1.000
_cell.length_c   1.000
_cell.angle_alpha   90.00
_cell.angle_beta   90.00
_cell.angle_gamma   90.00
#
_symmetry.space_group_name_H-M   'P 1'
#
loop_
_entity.id
_entity.type
_entity.pdbx_description
1 polymer ?
#
loop_
_entity_poly.entity_id
_entity_poly.type
_entity_poly.pdbx_seq_one_letter_code
_entity_poly.pdbx_strand_id
1 'polypeptide(L)'
;MAKSVTEVLKEYLKAHESKHVGKYRFRAAYRSGDFVIKGIYYIMDNSFRTVEIFVELSVIDEEVSVTFSEKLNEREKQYITNHLIEKIIDRLQYPNYLHYSLYDRFIDDKQPTEIPTVSSRDWIDVLNYMKYHYGVNQETSDRFIRLFRPAMINLRERKHYEEYLDAFYAFFENVDYQYEWGSGNSIYLDTEYQFHLFYLRELLKSLYTNFDMFYNAQPNKTYRVIKLLCDHVRFAMMIMVDYMKRIISPTSAQNHLFERLEQDYILFSEESKHYNDYNIVYSYLYYLYHDDHENYHKVVEDVIRAVVNNYLTYVNHDLDIALGNAFIKSEGYETIIEIFHTDYNTMIFTVFPIESFPDELKNTIRDELARAIRFFAGRMDNDQYRLSSLEQVLNINRLLLDNFREWYE
;
A
#
# COMPACT_ATOMS: atom_id res chain seq x y z
N MET A 1 -4.28 -45.05 -4.87
CA MET A 1 -4.99 -43.85 -5.34
C MET A 1 -3.91 -42.78 -5.44
N ALA A 2 -3.68 -42.19 -6.61
CA ALA A 2 -2.62 -41.20 -6.77
C ALA A 2 -2.95 -39.96 -5.94
N LYS A 3 -1.96 -39.39 -5.23
CA LYS A 3 -2.15 -38.19 -4.42
C LYS A 3 -2.49 -37.01 -5.33
N SER A 4 -3.41 -36.15 -4.87
CA SER A 4 -3.62 -34.86 -5.53
C SER A 4 -2.39 -33.97 -5.34
N VAL A 5 -2.17 -33.05 -6.29
CA VAL A 5 -1.05 -32.09 -6.21
C VAL A 5 -1.10 -31.29 -4.90
N THR A 6 -2.28 -30.87 -4.47
CA THR A 6 -2.47 -30.14 -3.22
C THR A 6 -2.04 -30.97 -2.00
N GLU A 7 -2.30 -32.28 -2.00
CA GLU A 7 -1.85 -33.17 -0.92
C GLU A 7 -0.33 -33.30 -0.91
N VAL A 8 0.29 -33.52 -2.08
CA VAL A 8 1.75 -33.59 -2.23
C VAL A 8 2.43 -32.31 -1.70
N LEU A 9 1.90 -31.15 -2.07
CA LEU A 9 2.41 -29.86 -1.64
C LEU A 9 2.26 -29.64 -0.11
N LYS A 10 1.12 -30.02 0.47
CA LYS A 10 0.89 -29.92 1.92
C LYS A 10 1.79 -30.86 2.72
N GLU A 11 1.99 -32.08 2.24
CA GLU A 11 2.93 -33.03 2.85
C GLU A 11 4.37 -32.52 2.78
N TYR A 12 4.78 -31.93 1.65
CA TYR A 12 6.09 -31.31 1.52
C TYR A 12 6.31 -30.21 2.55
N LEU A 13 5.36 -29.27 2.71
CA LEU A 13 5.44 -28.20 3.71
C LEU A 13 5.59 -28.74 5.13
N LYS A 14 4.83 -29.79 5.47
CA LYS A 14 4.89 -30.43 6.79
C LYS A 14 6.23 -31.11 7.06
N ALA A 15 6.81 -31.75 6.03
CA ALA A 15 8.10 -32.42 6.16
C ALA A 15 9.28 -31.44 6.22
N HIS A 16 9.12 -30.22 5.70
CA HIS A 16 10.19 -29.22 5.57
C HIS A 16 9.86 -27.90 6.29
N GLU A 17 9.21 -27.99 7.45
CA GLU A 17 8.92 -26.81 8.28
C GLU A 17 10.23 -26.09 8.66
N SER A 18 10.25 -24.77 8.48
CA SER A 18 11.43 -23.95 8.74
C SER A 18 11.04 -22.66 9.43
N LYS A 19 11.79 -22.31 10.48
CA LYS A 19 11.68 -21.01 11.18
C LYS A 19 12.55 -19.92 10.55
N HIS A 20 13.29 -20.24 9.49
CA HIS A 20 14.17 -19.29 8.82
C HIS A 20 13.34 -18.26 8.06
N VAL A 21 13.57 -16.98 8.34
CA VAL A 21 13.03 -15.88 7.54
C VAL A 21 14.02 -15.57 6.44
N GLY A 22 13.67 -15.92 5.21
CA GLY A 22 14.55 -15.70 4.07
C GLY A 22 14.77 -14.23 3.77
N LYS A 23 15.87 -13.97 3.08
CA LYS A 23 16.20 -12.61 2.65
C LYS A 23 15.39 -12.23 1.43
N TYR A 24 15.26 -13.12 0.45
CA TYR A 24 14.57 -12.84 -0.80
C TYR A 24 13.07 -12.64 -0.60
N ARG A 25 12.50 -11.70 -1.36
CA ARG A 25 11.06 -11.40 -1.36
C ARG A 25 10.43 -11.86 -2.66
N PHE A 26 9.17 -12.29 -2.58
CA PHE A 26 8.40 -12.71 -3.73
C PHE A 26 8.07 -11.51 -4.61
N ARG A 27 8.09 -11.69 -5.93
CA ARG A 27 7.75 -10.63 -6.87
C ARG A 27 6.59 -11.00 -7.78
N ALA A 28 6.65 -12.18 -8.39
CA ALA A 28 5.61 -12.68 -9.27
C ALA A 28 5.71 -14.20 -9.39
N ALA A 29 4.59 -14.88 -9.66
CA ALA A 29 4.61 -16.25 -10.14
C ALA A 29 3.41 -16.53 -11.02
N TYR A 30 3.59 -17.40 -12.01
CA TYR A 30 2.56 -17.79 -12.96
C TYR A 30 2.61 -19.29 -13.26
N ARG A 31 1.49 -19.85 -13.70
CA ARG A 31 1.41 -21.26 -14.15
C ARG A 31 2.04 -21.40 -15.53
N SER A 32 3.04 -22.26 -15.69
CA SER A 32 3.69 -22.51 -17.00
C SER A 32 3.43 -23.91 -17.57
N GLY A 33 2.84 -24.79 -16.77
CA GLY A 33 2.41 -26.14 -17.14
C GLY A 33 1.34 -26.65 -16.16
N ASP A 34 0.81 -27.85 -16.39
CA ASP A 34 -0.24 -28.43 -15.51
C ASP A 34 0.22 -28.54 -14.06
N PHE A 35 1.49 -28.90 -13.86
CA PHE A 35 2.12 -29.03 -12.55
C PHE A 35 3.42 -28.23 -12.44
N VAL A 36 3.58 -27.18 -13.26
CA VAL A 36 4.82 -26.38 -13.34
C VAL A 36 4.52 -24.90 -13.14
N ILE A 37 5.24 -24.28 -12.21
CA ILE A 37 5.07 -22.88 -11.82
C ILE A 37 6.42 -22.20 -11.86
N LYS A 38 6.44 -21.03 -12.50
CA LYS A 38 7.61 -20.17 -12.61
C LYS A 38 7.39 -18.95 -11.74
N GLY A 39 8.39 -18.63 -10.91
CA GLY A 39 8.36 -17.51 -9.99
C GLY A 39 9.62 -16.67 -10.05
N ILE A 40 9.49 -15.42 -9.62
CA ILE A 40 10.59 -14.49 -9.40
C ILE A 40 10.61 -14.12 -7.93
N TYR A 41 11.81 -14.26 -7.37
CA TYR A 41 12.17 -13.72 -6.08
C TYR A 41 13.30 -12.72 -6.28
N TYR A 42 13.45 -11.77 -5.38
CA TYR A 42 14.50 -10.77 -5.51
C TYR A 42 15.02 -10.32 -4.15
N ILE A 43 16.25 -9.81 -4.17
CA ILE A 43 16.89 -9.12 -3.07
C ILE A 43 17.39 -7.77 -3.56
N MET A 44 17.40 -6.79 -2.67
CA MET A 44 18.02 -5.51 -2.91
C MET A 44 19.36 -5.43 -2.18
N ASP A 45 20.42 -5.02 -2.89
CA ASP A 45 21.72 -4.79 -2.28
C ASP A 45 21.82 -3.40 -1.60
N ASN A 46 22.94 -3.14 -0.93
CA ASN A 46 23.18 -1.87 -0.24
C ASN A 46 23.28 -0.65 -1.18
N SER A 47 23.34 -0.87 -2.49
CA SER A 47 23.33 0.19 -3.52
C SER A 47 21.97 0.28 -4.22
N PHE A 48 20.92 -0.32 -3.64
CA PHE A 48 19.57 -0.41 -4.18
C PHE A 48 19.47 -1.12 -5.53
N ARG A 49 20.44 -1.96 -5.88
CA ARG A 49 20.36 -2.80 -7.08
C ARG A 49 19.61 -4.09 -6.75
N THR A 50 18.67 -4.44 -7.62
CA THR A 50 17.89 -5.67 -7.49
C THR A 50 18.62 -6.84 -8.13
N VAL A 51 18.76 -7.94 -7.39
CA VAL A 51 19.18 -9.23 -7.92
C VAL A 51 17.96 -10.14 -7.93
N GLU A 52 17.56 -10.56 -9.12
CA GLU A 52 16.42 -11.44 -9.33
C GLU A 52 16.86 -12.89 -9.43
N ILE A 53 16.05 -13.77 -8.87
CA ILE A 53 16.20 -15.22 -8.92
C ILE A 53 14.93 -15.80 -9.50
N PHE A 54 15.12 -16.57 -10.57
CA PHE A 54 14.07 -17.31 -11.21
C PHE A 54 13.99 -18.69 -10.59
N VAL A 55 12.77 -19.09 -10.23
CA VAL A 55 12.48 -20.36 -9.59
C VAL A 55 11.47 -21.09 -10.45
N GLU A 56 11.73 -22.36 -10.72
CA GLU A 56 10.77 -23.26 -11.34
C GLU A 56 10.46 -24.38 -10.36
N LEU A 57 9.19 -24.50 -10.00
CA LEU A 57 8.67 -25.58 -9.17
C LEU A 57 7.81 -26.48 -10.04
N SER A 58 8.10 -27.77 -9.99
CA SER A 58 7.32 -28.81 -10.66
C SER A 58 6.93 -29.92 -9.69
N VAL A 59 5.72 -30.45 -9.83
CA VAL A 59 5.32 -31.70 -9.16
C VAL A 59 5.33 -32.83 -10.18
N ILE A 60 6.25 -33.78 -10.01
CA ILE A 60 6.49 -34.90 -10.91
C ILE A 60 6.46 -36.17 -10.07
N ASP A 61 5.68 -37.18 -10.47
CA ASP A 61 5.59 -38.48 -9.79
C ASP A 61 5.35 -38.40 -8.26
N GLU A 62 4.47 -37.49 -7.84
CA GLU A 62 4.17 -37.19 -6.41
C GLU A 62 5.34 -36.57 -5.61
N GLU A 63 6.38 -36.09 -6.28
CA GLU A 63 7.52 -35.40 -5.66
C GLU A 63 7.59 -33.93 -6.09
N VAL A 64 8.01 -33.06 -5.16
CA VAL A 64 8.27 -31.65 -5.42
C VAL A 64 9.71 -31.48 -5.89
N SER A 65 9.89 -31.04 -7.13
CA SER A 65 11.18 -30.69 -7.70
C SER A 65 11.26 -29.18 -7.91
N VAL A 66 12.38 -28.57 -7.48
CA VAL A 66 12.59 -27.12 -7.58
C VAL A 66 13.96 -26.82 -8.17
N THR A 67 13.98 -25.95 -9.18
CA THR A 67 15.22 -25.43 -9.78
C THR A 67 15.32 -23.92 -9.60
N PHE A 68 16.53 -23.44 -9.39
CA PHE A 68 16.85 -22.03 -9.18
C PHE A 68 17.85 -21.58 -10.25
N SER A 69 17.67 -20.37 -10.79
CA SER A 69 18.62 -19.78 -11.73
C SER A 69 19.99 -19.48 -11.10
N GLU A 70 20.01 -19.23 -9.79
CA GLU A 70 21.18 -18.80 -9.04
C GLU A 70 21.60 -19.81 -7.95
N LYS A 71 22.89 -19.77 -7.59
CA LYS A 71 23.42 -20.59 -6.50
C LYS A 71 23.07 -19.99 -5.14
N LEU A 72 22.02 -20.55 -4.53
CA LEU A 72 21.59 -20.22 -3.17
C LEU A 72 22.07 -21.25 -2.14
N ASN A 73 22.14 -20.83 -0.88
CA ASN A 73 22.29 -21.76 0.23
C ASN A 73 20.98 -22.54 0.48
N GLU A 74 21.07 -23.73 1.08
CA GLU A 74 19.91 -24.61 1.25
C GLU A 74 18.79 -24.02 2.13
N ARG A 75 19.12 -23.16 3.10
CA ARG A 75 18.11 -22.51 3.96
C ARG A 75 17.26 -21.50 3.18
N GLU A 76 17.89 -20.71 2.31
CA GLU A 76 17.20 -19.76 1.43
C GLU A 76 16.38 -20.50 0.37
N LYS A 77 16.92 -21.57 -0.23
CA LYS A 77 16.15 -22.43 -1.14
C LYS A 77 14.89 -22.95 -0.48
N GLN A 78 15.01 -23.52 0.72
CA GLN A 78 13.87 -24.08 1.45
C GLN A 78 12.82 -23.01 1.78
N TYR A 79 13.25 -21.81 2.22
CA TYR A 79 12.33 -20.70 2.48
C TYR A 79 11.55 -20.30 1.23
N ILE A 80 12.26 -20.07 0.11
CA ILE A 80 11.64 -19.68 -1.16
C ILE A 80 10.68 -20.76 -1.65
N THR A 81 11.08 -22.04 -1.57
CA THR A 81 10.24 -23.17 -1.94
C THR A 81 8.98 -23.22 -1.10
N ASN A 82 9.08 -23.17 0.23
CA ASN A 82 7.91 -23.22 1.11
C ASN A 82 6.94 -22.07 0.83
N HIS A 83 7.47 -20.85 0.75
CA HIS A 83 6.66 -19.67 0.48
C HIS A 83 6.01 -19.71 -0.90
N LEU A 84 6.69 -20.22 -1.92
CA LEU A 84 6.09 -20.43 -3.24
C LEU A 84 4.98 -21.48 -3.17
N ILE A 85 5.19 -22.60 -2.47
CA ILE A 85 4.18 -23.64 -2.30
C ILE A 85 2.92 -23.11 -1.61
N GLU A 86 3.06 -22.30 -0.55
CA GLU A 86 1.93 -21.68 0.14
C GLU A 86 1.08 -20.84 -0.83
N LYS A 87 1.73 -20.02 -1.67
CA LYS A 87 1.05 -19.23 -2.72
C LYS A 87 0.37 -20.10 -3.76
N ILE A 88 0.97 -21.24 -4.11
CA ILE A 88 0.38 -22.18 -5.07
C ILE A 88 -0.86 -22.85 -4.48
N ILE A 89 -0.79 -23.32 -3.23
CA ILE A 89 -1.91 -23.96 -2.54
C ILE A 89 -3.08 -23.00 -2.43
N ASP A 90 -2.85 -21.73 -2.07
CA ASP A 90 -3.90 -20.70 -2.06
C ASP A 90 -4.51 -20.54 -3.46
N ARG A 91 -3.68 -20.43 -4.49
CA ARG A 91 -4.13 -20.28 -5.87
C ARG A 91 -4.98 -21.45 -6.37
N LEU A 92 -4.65 -22.68 -5.99
CA LEU A 92 -5.38 -23.89 -6.42
C LEU A 92 -6.81 -23.98 -5.89
N GLN A 93 -7.22 -23.09 -4.97
CA GLN A 93 -8.61 -23.02 -4.47
C GLN A 93 -9.58 -22.34 -5.44
N TYR A 94 -9.07 -21.71 -6.51
CA TYR A 94 -9.84 -20.89 -7.43
C TYR A 94 -9.85 -21.48 -8.86
N PRO A 95 -10.92 -21.26 -9.64
CA PRO A 95 -10.98 -21.71 -11.03
C PRO A 95 -10.04 -20.91 -11.94
N ASN A 96 -9.40 -21.60 -12.88
CA ASN A 96 -8.62 -21.01 -13.97
C ASN A 96 -9.25 -21.43 -15.30
N TYR A 97 -9.63 -20.45 -16.11
CA TYR A 97 -10.25 -20.67 -17.41
C TYR A 97 -9.23 -20.49 -18.55
N LEU A 98 -8.24 -19.63 -18.37
CA LEU A 98 -7.21 -19.37 -19.36
C LEU A 98 -6.09 -20.42 -19.28
N HIS A 99 -5.94 -21.21 -20.34
CA HIS A 99 -4.86 -22.19 -20.44
C HIS A 99 -3.49 -21.48 -20.52
N TYR A 100 -2.48 -21.98 -19.79
CA TYR A 100 -1.17 -21.33 -19.63
C TYR A 100 -0.41 -21.12 -20.95
N SER A 101 -0.65 -21.97 -21.95
CA SER A 101 -0.02 -21.84 -23.27
C SER A 101 -0.59 -20.67 -24.10
N LEU A 102 -1.67 -20.04 -23.65
CA LEU A 102 -2.36 -18.97 -24.37
C LEU A 102 -2.01 -17.57 -23.86
N TYR A 103 -1.22 -17.41 -22.80
CA TYR A 103 -0.96 -16.09 -22.22
C TYR A 103 -0.36 -15.10 -23.23
N ASP A 104 0.67 -15.52 -23.98
CA ASP A 104 1.35 -14.65 -24.95
C ASP A 104 0.37 -14.19 -26.05
N ARG A 105 -0.36 -15.14 -26.62
CA ARG A 105 -1.39 -14.89 -27.62
C ARG A 105 -2.53 -14.00 -27.07
N PHE A 106 -2.96 -14.23 -25.83
CA PHE A 106 -3.99 -13.44 -25.18
C PHE A 106 -3.56 -11.96 -25.04
N ILE A 107 -2.30 -11.73 -24.71
CA ILE A 107 -1.72 -10.39 -24.59
C ILE A 107 -1.63 -9.70 -25.95
N ASP A 108 -1.23 -10.42 -27.00
CA ASP A 108 -0.96 -9.85 -28.33
C ASP A 108 -2.21 -9.66 -29.19
N ASP A 109 -3.11 -10.65 -29.22
CA ASP A 109 -4.30 -10.63 -30.06
C ASP A 109 -5.38 -9.65 -29.55
N LYS A 110 -5.18 -9.04 -28.35
CA LYS A 110 -6.15 -8.17 -27.66
C LYS A 110 -7.55 -8.80 -27.65
N GLN A 111 -7.63 -10.11 -27.39
CA GLN A 111 -8.85 -10.89 -27.51
C GLN A 111 -9.99 -10.28 -26.68
N PRO A 112 -11.26 -10.43 -27.10
CA PRO A 112 -12.39 -9.85 -26.41
C PRO A 112 -12.41 -10.27 -24.94
N THR A 113 -12.60 -9.30 -24.05
CA THR A 113 -12.76 -9.49 -22.61
C THR A 113 -14.17 -10.01 -22.31
N GLU A 114 -14.50 -11.20 -22.84
CA GLU A 114 -15.77 -11.86 -22.55
C GLU A 114 -15.66 -12.64 -21.24
N ILE A 115 -16.67 -12.46 -20.38
CA ILE A 115 -16.71 -12.94 -18.98
C ILE A 115 -16.43 -14.44 -18.81
N PRO A 116 -16.88 -15.38 -19.68
CA PRO A 116 -16.55 -16.79 -19.47
C PRO A 116 -15.09 -17.16 -19.84
N THR A 117 -14.28 -16.23 -20.36
CA THR A 117 -12.94 -16.56 -20.88
C THR A 117 -11.79 -16.32 -19.89
N VAL A 118 -12.00 -15.53 -18.83
CA VAL A 118 -10.93 -15.12 -17.90
C VAL A 118 -11.47 -15.01 -16.47
N SER A 119 -10.89 -15.77 -15.54
CA SER A 119 -11.18 -15.64 -14.10
C SER A 119 -10.38 -14.51 -13.46
N SER A 120 -10.75 -14.12 -12.24
CA SER A 120 -9.98 -13.15 -11.43
C SER A 120 -8.53 -13.58 -11.21
N ARG A 121 -8.27 -14.89 -11.08
CA ARG A 121 -6.90 -15.41 -10.94
C ARG A 121 -6.18 -15.51 -12.29
N ASP A 122 -6.88 -15.76 -13.39
CA ASP A 122 -6.27 -15.71 -14.72
C ASP A 122 -5.71 -14.30 -15.03
N TRP A 123 -6.40 -13.23 -14.60
CA TRP A 123 -5.86 -11.86 -14.72
C TRP A 123 -4.53 -11.69 -13.96
N ILE A 124 -4.41 -12.28 -12.77
CA ILE A 124 -3.19 -12.23 -11.98
C ILE A 124 -2.08 -13.08 -12.60
N ASP A 125 -2.41 -14.26 -13.13
CA ASP A 125 -1.44 -15.09 -13.86
C ASP A 125 -0.95 -14.38 -15.13
N VAL A 126 -1.83 -13.68 -15.88
CA VAL A 126 -1.43 -12.86 -17.04
C VAL A 126 -0.51 -11.71 -16.61
N LEU A 127 -0.87 -10.97 -15.56
CA LEU A 127 -0.02 -9.91 -15.02
C LEU A 127 1.34 -10.47 -14.58
N ASN A 128 1.37 -11.60 -13.86
CA ASN A 128 2.59 -12.22 -13.38
C ASN A 128 3.43 -12.83 -14.51
N TYR A 129 2.80 -13.35 -15.56
CA TYR A 129 3.47 -13.76 -16.80
C TYR A 129 4.18 -12.54 -17.43
N MET A 130 3.47 -11.42 -17.56
CA MET A 130 4.03 -10.20 -18.12
C MET A 130 5.18 -9.66 -17.27
N LYS A 131 5.04 -9.64 -15.94
CA LYS A 131 6.14 -9.29 -15.02
C LYS A 131 7.35 -10.20 -15.21
N TYR A 132 7.11 -11.49 -15.43
CA TYR A 132 8.17 -12.47 -15.59
C TYR A 132 8.99 -12.27 -16.87
N HIS A 133 8.32 -12.01 -18.00
CA HIS A 133 8.97 -11.92 -19.30
C HIS A 133 9.37 -10.50 -19.70
N TYR A 134 8.67 -9.48 -19.20
CA TYR A 134 8.84 -8.07 -19.58
C TYR A 134 9.37 -7.19 -18.42
N GLY A 135 9.52 -7.77 -17.22
CA GLY A 135 9.98 -7.07 -16.03
C GLY A 135 8.88 -6.32 -15.28
N VAL A 136 9.15 -5.93 -14.03
CA VAL A 136 8.23 -5.13 -13.19
C VAL A 136 8.57 -3.65 -13.36
N ASN A 137 7.82 -2.97 -14.21
CA ASN A 137 8.02 -1.57 -14.56
C ASN A 137 6.71 -0.96 -15.09
N GLN A 138 6.71 0.37 -15.31
CA GLN A 138 5.55 1.11 -15.80
C GLN A 138 5.04 0.59 -17.15
N GLU A 139 5.92 0.21 -18.09
CA GLU A 139 5.52 -0.25 -19.42
C GLU A 139 4.73 -1.56 -19.36
N THR A 140 5.19 -2.51 -18.55
CA THR A 140 4.49 -3.76 -18.27
C THR A 140 3.12 -3.50 -17.64
N SER A 141 3.08 -2.63 -16.63
CA SER A 141 1.83 -2.23 -15.95
C SER A 141 0.84 -1.62 -16.95
N ASP A 142 1.27 -0.68 -17.78
CA ASP A 142 0.43 -0.02 -18.79
C ASP A 142 -0.09 -1.02 -19.83
N ARG A 143 0.74 -1.99 -20.26
CA ARG A 143 0.32 -3.04 -21.19
C ARG A 143 -0.75 -3.92 -20.59
N PHE A 144 -0.64 -4.28 -19.31
CA PHE A 144 -1.67 -5.05 -18.61
C PHE A 144 -2.97 -4.26 -18.47
N ILE A 145 -2.89 -2.98 -18.08
CA ILE A 145 -4.07 -2.12 -17.90
C ILE A 145 -4.86 -1.93 -19.19
N ARG A 146 -4.19 -1.90 -20.36
CA ARG A 146 -4.87 -1.86 -21.67
C ARG A 146 -5.82 -3.06 -21.91
N LEU A 147 -5.57 -4.20 -21.28
CA LEU A 147 -6.41 -5.40 -21.35
C LEU A 147 -7.43 -5.44 -20.20
N PHE A 148 -6.96 -5.13 -18.99
CA PHE A 148 -7.74 -5.28 -17.77
C PHE A 148 -8.86 -4.21 -17.63
N ARG A 149 -8.57 -2.95 -18.01
CA ARG A 149 -9.54 -1.84 -17.86
C ARG A 149 -10.83 -2.04 -18.67
N PRO A 150 -10.78 -2.39 -19.97
CA PRO A 150 -11.99 -2.72 -20.73
C PRO A 150 -12.79 -3.89 -20.13
N ALA A 151 -12.10 -4.91 -19.61
CA ALA A 151 -12.75 -6.05 -18.97
C ALA A 151 -13.56 -5.62 -17.74
N MET A 152 -12.94 -4.82 -16.86
CA MET A 152 -13.59 -4.29 -15.66
C MET A 152 -14.81 -3.42 -16.00
N ILE A 153 -14.72 -2.59 -17.05
CA ILE A 153 -15.87 -1.80 -17.54
C ILE A 153 -16.99 -2.72 -18.02
N ASN A 154 -16.67 -3.74 -18.83
CA ASN A 154 -17.64 -4.70 -19.36
C ASN A 154 -18.37 -5.47 -18.24
N LEU A 155 -17.62 -5.96 -17.24
CA LEU A 155 -18.16 -6.64 -16.06
C LEU A 155 -19.19 -5.77 -15.33
N ARG A 156 -18.85 -4.50 -15.09
CA ARG A 156 -19.75 -3.54 -14.45
C ARG A 156 -21.00 -3.26 -15.29
N GLU A 157 -20.84 -2.97 -16.58
CA GLU A 157 -21.96 -2.64 -17.49
C GLU A 157 -22.94 -3.79 -17.66
N ARG A 158 -22.43 -5.03 -17.66
CA ARG A 158 -23.24 -6.25 -17.69
C ARG A 158 -23.72 -6.71 -16.31
N LYS A 159 -23.44 -5.95 -15.25
CA LYS A 159 -23.84 -6.23 -13.85
C LYS A 159 -23.26 -7.52 -13.26
N HIS A 160 -22.12 -7.97 -13.76
CA HIS A 160 -21.32 -9.07 -13.19
C HIS A 160 -20.48 -8.55 -12.03
N TYR A 161 -21.18 -8.12 -10.98
CA TYR A 161 -20.58 -7.45 -9.82
C TYR A 161 -19.70 -8.39 -8.99
N GLU A 162 -20.02 -9.67 -8.97
CA GLU A 162 -19.26 -10.68 -8.24
C GLU A 162 -17.85 -10.80 -8.81
N GLU A 163 -17.75 -11.03 -10.11
CA GLU A 163 -16.52 -11.20 -10.86
C GLU A 163 -15.72 -9.89 -10.90
N TYR A 164 -16.40 -8.74 -11.00
CA TYR A 164 -15.75 -7.43 -10.85
C TYR A 164 -15.05 -7.29 -9.50
N LEU A 165 -15.75 -7.58 -8.40
CA LEU A 165 -15.20 -7.43 -7.05
C LEU A 165 -14.07 -8.43 -6.77
N ASP A 166 -14.18 -9.66 -7.25
CA ASP A 166 -13.10 -10.65 -7.13
C ASP A 166 -11.85 -10.22 -7.92
N ALA A 167 -12.02 -9.73 -9.15
CA ALA A 167 -10.92 -9.28 -9.99
C ALA A 167 -10.26 -8.01 -9.41
N PHE A 168 -11.07 -7.08 -8.89
CA PHE A 168 -10.60 -5.92 -8.15
C PHE A 168 -9.75 -6.36 -6.95
N TYR A 169 -10.32 -7.20 -6.08
CA TYR A 169 -9.64 -7.63 -4.86
C TYR A 169 -8.32 -8.36 -5.18
N ALA A 170 -8.35 -9.31 -6.11
CA ALA A 170 -7.15 -10.05 -6.50
C ALA A 170 -6.07 -9.13 -7.07
N PHE A 171 -6.45 -8.09 -7.81
CA PHE A 171 -5.51 -7.12 -8.33
C PHE A 171 -4.88 -6.28 -7.21
N PHE A 172 -5.69 -5.78 -6.26
CA PHE A 172 -5.18 -5.01 -5.12
C PHE A 172 -4.23 -5.87 -4.25
N GLU A 173 -4.66 -7.08 -3.88
CA GLU A 173 -3.85 -8.04 -3.10
C GLU A 173 -2.51 -8.34 -3.78
N ASN A 174 -2.46 -8.40 -5.11
CA ASN A 174 -1.24 -8.72 -5.85
C ASN A 174 -0.23 -7.56 -5.91
N VAL A 175 -0.67 -6.30 -5.82
CA VAL A 175 0.20 -5.11 -5.98
C VAL A 175 0.49 -4.36 -4.67
N ASP A 176 -0.20 -4.69 -3.59
CA ASP A 176 -0.08 -4.05 -2.27
C ASP A 176 1.02 -4.64 -1.37
N TYR A 177 1.99 -5.39 -1.93
CA TYR A 177 3.11 -5.79 -1.10
C TYR A 177 3.98 -4.58 -0.71
N GLN A 178 4.49 -4.65 0.51
CA GLN A 178 5.37 -3.65 1.10
C GLN A 178 6.59 -4.40 1.65
N TYR A 179 7.73 -4.30 0.95
CA TYR A 179 8.95 -4.98 1.33
C TYR A 179 10.03 -3.99 1.74
N GLU A 180 10.49 -4.13 2.98
CA GLU A 180 11.57 -3.30 3.49
C GLU A 180 12.94 -3.96 3.28
N TRP A 181 13.89 -3.14 2.85
CA TRP A 181 15.30 -3.48 2.71
C TRP A 181 16.13 -2.47 3.49
N GLY A 182 16.84 -2.95 4.51
CA GLY A 182 17.69 -2.10 5.36
C GLY A 182 19.17 -2.24 5.03
N SER A 183 19.89 -1.13 5.03
CA SER A 183 21.35 -1.09 5.12
C SER A 183 21.79 -0.05 6.15
N GLY A 184 22.38 -0.48 7.26
CA GLY A 184 22.96 0.39 8.31
C GLY A 184 22.02 1.49 8.83
N ASN A 185 22.05 2.64 8.16
CA ASN A 185 21.31 3.87 8.52
C ASN A 185 20.15 4.21 7.56
N SER A 186 19.84 3.34 6.60
CA SER A 186 18.86 3.62 5.54
C SER A 186 17.95 2.43 5.31
N ILE A 187 16.64 2.68 5.24
CA ILE A 187 15.62 1.69 4.89
C ILE A 187 15.00 2.12 3.56
N TYR A 188 14.87 1.17 2.64
CA TYR A 188 14.13 1.35 1.40
C TYR A 188 12.85 0.53 1.47
N LEU A 189 11.72 1.16 1.14
CA LEU A 189 10.45 0.44 1.01
C LEU A 189 10.15 0.21 -0.46
N ASP A 190 10.15 -1.05 -0.88
CA ASP A 190 9.71 -1.42 -2.22
C ASP A 190 8.20 -1.66 -2.25
N THR A 191 7.53 -1.02 -3.20
CA THR A 191 6.10 -1.19 -3.43
C THR A 191 5.79 -1.19 -4.92
N GLU A 192 4.93 -2.10 -5.36
CA GLU A 192 4.59 -2.20 -6.79
C GLU A 192 3.47 -1.26 -7.20
N TYR A 193 2.56 -0.97 -6.26
CA TYR A 193 1.36 -0.19 -6.54
C TYR A 193 1.67 1.18 -7.14
N GLN A 194 2.89 1.70 -6.98
CA GLN A 194 3.37 2.95 -7.59
C GLN A 194 3.12 2.98 -9.09
N PHE A 195 3.41 1.88 -9.80
CA PHE A 195 3.20 1.76 -11.25
C PHE A 195 1.72 1.70 -11.65
N HIS A 196 0.85 1.42 -10.69
CA HIS A 196 -0.58 1.20 -10.88
C HIS A 196 -1.47 2.30 -10.30
N LEU A 197 -0.90 3.31 -9.61
CA LEU A 197 -1.64 4.30 -8.82
C LEU A 197 -2.81 4.93 -9.56
N PHE A 198 -2.57 5.42 -10.79
CA PHE A 198 -3.63 6.04 -11.60
C PHE A 198 -4.83 5.10 -11.79
N TYR A 199 -4.57 3.84 -12.09
CA TYR A 199 -5.62 2.87 -12.37
C TYR A 199 -6.30 2.36 -11.09
N LEU A 200 -5.55 2.14 -10.02
CA LEU A 200 -6.10 1.81 -8.70
C LEU A 200 -7.10 2.88 -8.25
N ARG A 201 -6.78 4.16 -8.48
CA ARG A 201 -7.67 5.30 -8.25
C ARG A 201 -8.94 5.24 -9.09
N GLU A 202 -8.82 4.96 -10.38
CA GLU A 202 -9.98 4.81 -11.27
C GLU A 202 -10.91 3.67 -10.83
N LEU A 203 -10.36 2.52 -10.45
CA LEU A 203 -11.13 1.39 -9.96
C LEU A 203 -11.87 1.74 -8.66
N LEU A 204 -11.17 2.33 -7.69
CA LEU A 204 -11.77 2.72 -6.42
C LEU A 204 -12.87 3.78 -6.62
N LYS A 205 -12.62 4.77 -7.48
CA LYS A 205 -13.63 5.76 -7.87
C LYS A 205 -14.85 5.10 -8.50
N SER A 206 -14.66 4.12 -9.40
CA SER A 206 -15.75 3.36 -10.02
C SER A 206 -16.57 2.58 -8.98
N LEU A 207 -15.92 1.96 -7.99
CA LEU A 207 -16.57 1.27 -6.89
C LEU A 207 -17.46 2.23 -6.08
N TYR A 208 -16.90 3.33 -5.57
CA TYR A 208 -17.62 4.27 -4.72
C TYR A 208 -18.73 5.04 -5.47
N THR A 209 -18.51 5.41 -6.74
CA THR A 209 -19.55 6.05 -7.56
C THR A 209 -20.77 5.13 -7.76
N ASN A 210 -20.58 3.82 -7.67
CA ASN A 210 -21.62 2.81 -7.88
C ASN A 210 -21.84 1.96 -6.61
N PHE A 211 -21.51 2.51 -5.43
CA PHE A 211 -21.36 1.73 -4.20
C PHE A 211 -22.61 0.93 -3.87
N ASP A 212 -23.78 1.56 -3.89
CA ASP A 212 -25.06 0.91 -3.59
C ASP A 212 -25.34 -0.28 -4.49
N MET A 213 -24.99 -0.21 -5.78
CA MET A 213 -25.21 -1.33 -6.71
C MET A 213 -24.32 -2.52 -6.35
N PHE A 214 -23.04 -2.27 -6.05
CA PHE A 214 -22.10 -3.31 -5.63
C PHE A 214 -22.48 -3.91 -4.28
N TYR A 215 -22.74 -3.06 -3.27
CA TYR A 215 -23.02 -3.50 -1.92
C TYR A 215 -24.34 -4.27 -1.83
N ASN A 216 -25.41 -3.80 -2.49
CA ASN A 216 -26.70 -4.49 -2.47
C ASN A 216 -26.65 -5.84 -3.19
N ALA A 217 -25.83 -5.98 -4.24
CA ALA A 217 -25.68 -7.24 -4.95
C ALA A 217 -24.70 -8.20 -4.24
N GLN A 218 -23.61 -7.68 -3.69
CA GLN A 218 -22.46 -8.45 -3.19
C GLN A 218 -21.86 -7.79 -1.93
N PRO A 219 -22.59 -7.79 -0.79
CA PRO A 219 -22.18 -7.06 0.41
C PRO A 219 -20.88 -7.59 1.01
N ASN A 220 -20.72 -8.91 1.06
CA ASN A 220 -19.51 -9.55 1.61
C ASN A 220 -18.25 -9.26 0.79
N LYS A 221 -18.36 -9.27 -0.55
CA LYS A 221 -17.22 -9.00 -1.43
C LYS A 221 -16.89 -7.52 -1.47
N THR A 222 -17.90 -6.65 -1.43
CA THR A 222 -17.70 -5.20 -1.31
C THR A 222 -16.99 -4.88 0.00
N TYR A 223 -17.47 -5.45 1.12
CA TYR A 223 -16.81 -5.34 2.42
C TYR A 223 -15.35 -5.79 2.37
N ARG A 224 -15.06 -6.95 1.75
CA ARG A 224 -13.70 -7.49 1.64
C ARG A 224 -12.72 -6.53 0.96
N VAL A 225 -13.17 -5.81 -0.09
CA VAL A 225 -12.34 -4.80 -0.77
C VAL A 225 -12.07 -3.60 0.15
N ILE A 226 -13.08 -3.08 0.83
CA ILE A 226 -12.90 -1.95 1.76
C ILE A 226 -12.06 -2.36 2.97
N LYS A 227 -12.26 -3.59 3.47
CA LYS A 227 -11.46 -4.14 4.56
C LYS A 227 -9.97 -4.18 4.21
N LEU A 228 -9.62 -4.60 2.99
CA LEU A 228 -8.24 -4.58 2.50
C LEU A 228 -7.64 -3.17 2.56
N LEU A 229 -8.41 -2.13 2.19
CA LEU A 229 -7.94 -0.75 2.32
C LEU A 229 -7.68 -0.38 3.79
N CYS A 230 -8.57 -0.76 4.70
CA CYS A 230 -8.39 -0.49 6.12
C CYS A 230 -7.17 -1.22 6.71
N ASP A 231 -6.89 -2.44 6.26
CA ASP A 231 -5.73 -3.23 6.71
C ASP A 231 -4.39 -2.66 6.20
N HIS A 232 -4.40 -1.88 5.11
CA HIS A 232 -3.20 -1.39 4.43
C HIS A 232 -3.19 0.14 4.28
N VAL A 233 -3.00 0.84 5.42
CA VAL A 233 -3.13 2.31 5.54
C VAL A 233 -2.36 3.10 4.49
N ARG A 234 -1.04 2.83 4.33
CA ARG A 234 -0.20 3.59 3.39
C ARG A 234 -0.71 3.45 1.95
N PHE A 235 -1.01 2.23 1.54
CA PHE A 235 -1.55 1.94 0.21
C PHE A 235 -2.92 2.59 -0.01
N ALA A 236 -3.82 2.47 0.97
CA ALA A 236 -5.14 3.07 0.89
C ALA A 236 -5.08 4.60 0.76
N MET A 237 -4.24 5.28 1.54
CA MET A 237 -4.08 6.73 1.46
C MET A 237 -3.49 7.18 0.11
N MET A 238 -2.52 6.43 -0.42
CA MET A 238 -1.93 6.69 -1.75
C MET A 238 -2.92 6.53 -2.91
N ILE A 239 -3.96 5.72 -2.73
CA ILE A 239 -5.03 5.58 -3.71
C ILE A 239 -6.11 6.62 -3.45
N MET A 240 -6.60 6.80 -2.23
CA MET A 240 -7.76 7.66 -1.96
C MET A 240 -7.52 9.16 -2.20
N VAL A 241 -6.29 9.64 -2.05
CA VAL A 241 -5.77 11.00 -2.34
C VAL A 241 -6.86 12.07 -2.46
N ASP A 242 -7.26 12.68 -1.33
CA ASP A 242 -8.19 13.82 -1.13
C ASP A 242 -9.52 13.89 -1.92
N TYR A 243 -9.75 13.02 -2.91
CA TYR A 243 -10.89 13.06 -3.82
C TYR A 243 -12.10 12.31 -3.25
N MET A 244 -11.89 11.46 -2.23
CA MET A 244 -12.93 10.68 -1.58
C MET A 244 -14.08 11.57 -1.09
N LYS A 245 -13.77 12.78 -0.59
CA LYS A 245 -14.76 13.78 -0.16
C LYS A 245 -15.78 14.17 -1.24
N ARG A 246 -15.47 13.95 -2.52
CA ARG A 246 -16.34 14.30 -3.66
C ARG A 246 -17.20 13.14 -4.14
N ILE A 247 -16.96 11.92 -3.64
CA ILE A 247 -17.57 10.69 -4.16
C ILE A 247 -18.25 9.83 -3.10
N ILE A 248 -17.87 9.98 -1.82
CA ILE A 248 -18.63 9.37 -0.72
C ILE A 248 -19.94 10.12 -0.60
N SER A 249 -21.04 9.39 -0.42
CA SER A 249 -22.37 9.97 -0.29
C SER A 249 -23.18 9.18 0.73
N PRO A 250 -23.99 9.84 1.59
CA PRO A 250 -24.89 9.19 2.52
C PRO A 250 -25.88 8.23 1.84
N THR A 251 -25.75 6.92 2.09
CA THR A 251 -26.68 5.90 1.58
C THR A 251 -26.90 4.79 2.61
N SER A 252 -28.01 4.05 2.46
CA SER A 252 -28.27 2.89 3.32
C SER A 252 -27.17 1.84 3.20
N ALA A 253 -26.63 1.61 2.00
CA ALA A 253 -25.51 0.68 1.81
C ALA A 253 -24.26 1.10 2.58
N GLN A 254 -23.92 2.40 2.57
CA GLN A 254 -22.79 2.94 3.32
C GLN A 254 -23.00 2.81 4.84
N ASN A 255 -24.20 3.06 5.37
CA ASN A 255 -24.51 2.82 6.78
C ASN A 255 -24.19 1.38 7.19
N HIS A 256 -24.68 0.39 6.44
CA HIS A 256 -24.41 -1.02 6.73
C HIS A 256 -22.92 -1.38 6.59
N LEU A 257 -22.19 -0.72 5.69
CA LEU A 257 -20.73 -0.88 5.61
C LEU A 257 -20.06 -0.40 6.91
N PHE A 258 -20.40 0.80 7.38
CA PHE A 258 -19.79 1.37 8.59
C PHE A 258 -20.16 0.60 9.86
N GLU A 259 -21.42 0.16 10.01
CA GLU A 259 -21.85 -0.74 11.09
C GLU A 259 -21.03 -2.05 11.12
N ARG A 260 -20.62 -2.54 9.95
CA ARG A 260 -19.78 -3.73 9.85
C ARG A 260 -18.31 -3.43 10.15
N LEU A 261 -17.79 -2.30 9.68
CA LEU A 261 -16.41 -1.88 9.96
C LEU A 261 -16.19 -1.60 11.45
N GLU A 262 -17.20 -1.08 12.16
CA GLU A 262 -17.17 -0.86 13.61
C GLU A 262 -16.92 -2.15 14.42
N GLN A 263 -17.26 -3.32 13.85
CA GLN A 263 -16.99 -4.61 14.50
C GLN A 263 -15.52 -5.03 14.42
N ASP A 264 -14.81 -4.57 13.38
CA ASP A 264 -13.43 -4.97 13.07
C ASP A 264 -12.41 -3.88 13.43
N TYR A 265 -12.84 -2.61 13.54
CA TYR A 265 -11.95 -1.46 13.69
C TYR A 265 -12.42 -0.45 14.73
N ILE A 266 -11.44 0.14 15.42
CA ILE A 266 -11.66 1.22 16.37
C ILE A 266 -11.71 2.55 15.61
N LEU A 267 -12.76 3.34 15.84
CA LEU A 267 -12.90 4.69 15.32
C LEU A 267 -12.01 5.64 16.12
N PHE A 268 -11.41 6.60 15.44
CA PHE A 268 -10.72 7.71 16.10
C PHE A 268 -11.64 8.42 17.11
N SER A 269 -11.05 8.89 18.19
CA SER A 269 -11.63 9.72 19.23
C SER A 269 -10.47 10.21 20.10
N GLU A 270 -10.69 11.23 20.92
CA GLU A 270 -9.66 11.67 21.88
C GLU A 270 -9.20 10.54 22.81
N GLU A 271 -10.09 9.61 23.16
CA GLU A 271 -9.75 8.44 23.98
C GLU A 271 -8.90 7.41 23.20
N SER A 272 -9.30 7.02 21.99
CA SER A 272 -8.52 6.05 21.19
C SER A 272 -7.19 6.64 20.72
N LYS A 273 -7.12 7.95 20.50
CA LYS A 273 -5.85 8.64 20.20
C LYS A 273 -4.82 8.46 21.32
N HIS A 274 -5.26 8.43 22.57
CA HIS A 274 -4.37 8.19 23.72
C HIS A 274 -3.69 6.81 23.65
N TYR A 275 -4.41 5.81 23.15
CA TYR A 275 -3.91 4.43 23.03
C TYR A 275 -3.28 4.12 21.66
N ASN A 276 -3.45 5.01 20.69
CA ASN A 276 -2.94 4.88 19.33
C ASN A 276 -3.37 3.57 18.64
N ASP A 277 -4.62 3.17 18.85
CA ASP A 277 -5.20 1.88 18.44
C ASP A 277 -6.32 1.99 17.39
N TYR A 278 -6.70 3.21 17.01
CA TYR A 278 -7.71 3.46 15.98
C TYR A 278 -7.18 3.19 14.57
N ASN A 279 -8.10 2.86 13.66
CA ASN A 279 -7.77 2.66 12.25
C ASN A 279 -7.93 3.98 11.47
N ILE A 280 -6.83 4.50 10.92
CA ILE A 280 -6.78 5.79 10.20
C ILE A 280 -7.71 5.77 8.98
N VAL A 281 -7.72 4.70 8.18
CA VAL A 281 -8.52 4.60 6.95
C VAL A 281 -10.01 4.54 7.26
N TYR A 282 -10.41 3.71 8.22
CA TYR A 282 -11.78 3.63 8.69
C TYR A 282 -12.26 4.99 9.20
N SER A 283 -11.47 5.63 10.07
CA SER A 283 -11.81 6.94 10.63
C SER A 283 -11.91 8.03 9.56
N TYR A 284 -10.98 8.03 8.60
CA TYR A 284 -10.99 8.94 7.45
C TYR A 284 -12.29 8.80 6.64
N LEU A 285 -12.66 7.58 6.29
CA LEU A 285 -13.89 7.30 5.54
C LEU A 285 -15.14 7.63 6.33
N TYR A 286 -15.16 7.30 7.63
CA TYR A 286 -16.30 7.50 8.52
C TYR A 286 -16.61 8.99 8.70
N TYR A 287 -15.61 9.81 9.01
CA TYR A 287 -15.86 11.25 9.20
C TYR A 287 -16.15 11.99 7.92
N LEU A 288 -15.56 11.58 6.79
CA LEU A 288 -15.99 12.07 5.49
C LEU A 288 -17.45 11.74 5.19
N TYR A 289 -17.89 10.54 5.56
CA TYR A 289 -19.27 10.10 5.35
C TYR A 289 -20.26 10.88 6.22
N HIS A 290 -19.91 11.12 7.48
CA HIS A 290 -20.75 11.83 8.45
C HIS A 290 -20.64 13.36 8.37
N ASP A 291 -19.82 13.90 7.47
CA ASP A 291 -19.54 15.33 7.33
C ASP A 291 -19.01 15.96 8.64
N ASP A 292 -18.26 15.18 9.41
CA ASP A 292 -17.63 15.62 10.65
C ASP A 292 -16.25 16.19 10.33
N HIS A 293 -16.24 17.48 9.98
CA HIS A 293 -15.01 18.17 9.57
C HIS A 293 -13.95 18.23 10.68
N GLU A 294 -14.34 18.33 11.95
CA GLU A 294 -13.39 18.47 13.06
C GLU A 294 -12.59 17.19 13.25
N ASN A 295 -13.27 16.05 13.37
CA ASN A 295 -12.58 14.79 13.55
C ASN A 295 -11.90 14.30 12.26
N TYR A 296 -12.50 14.57 11.09
CA TYR A 296 -11.83 14.36 9.81
C TYR A 296 -10.48 15.07 9.75
N HIS A 297 -10.45 16.35 10.13
CA HIS A 297 -9.23 17.15 10.13
C HIS A 297 -8.15 16.55 11.05
N LYS A 298 -8.53 16.06 12.24
CA LYS A 298 -7.61 15.35 13.13
C LYS A 298 -7.04 14.07 12.52
N VAL A 299 -7.86 13.32 11.79
CA VAL A 299 -7.35 12.15 11.05
C VAL A 299 -6.38 12.57 9.93
N VAL A 300 -6.64 13.68 9.23
CA VAL A 300 -5.70 14.21 8.23
C VAL A 300 -4.38 14.63 8.87
N GLU A 301 -4.39 15.25 10.05
CA GLU A 301 -3.16 15.54 10.78
C GLU A 301 -2.33 14.26 11.01
N ASP A 302 -2.96 13.15 11.37
CA ASP A 302 -2.28 11.87 11.60
C ASP A 302 -1.75 11.23 10.32
N VAL A 303 -2.44 11.41 9.18
CA VAL A 303 -1.91 11.05 7.86
C VAL A 303 -0.64 11.85 7.55
N ILE A 304 -0.64 13.17 7.83
CA ILE A 304 0.54 14.02 7.62
C ILE A 304 1.68 13.63 8.58
N ARG A 305 1.38 13.31 9.85
CA ARG A 305 2.37 12.76 10.79
C ARG A 305 2.99 11.46 10.25
N ALA A 306 2.19 10.58 9.67
CA ALA A 306 2.69 9.36 9.03
C ALA A 306 3.61 9.67 7.83
N VAL A 307 3.29 10.67 7.01
CA VAL A 307 4.17 11.14 5.94
C VAL A 307 5.52 11.63 6.48
N VAL A 308 5.52 12.43 7.56
CA VAL A 308 6.75 12.89 8.20
C VAL A 308 7.56 11.70 8.75
N ASN A 309 6.91 10.74 9.40
CA ASN A 309 7.58 9.54 9.89
C ASN A 309 8.19 8.70 8.76
N ASN A 310 7.48 8.56 7.65
CA ASN A 310 7.97 7.84 6.46
C ASN A 310 9.18 8.54 5.85
N TYR A 311 9.18 9.88 5.79
CA TYR A 311 10.34 10.68 5.34
C TYR A 311 11.59 10.43 6.20
N LEU A 312 11.42 10.30 7.52
CA LEU A 312 12.52 10.02 8.44
C LEU A 312 13.02 8.58 8.35
N THR A 313 12.16 7.66 7.95
CA THR A 313 12.44 6.22 7.95
C THR A 313 13.00 5.75 6.61
N TYR A 314 12.42 6.21 5.51
CA TYR A 314 12.67 5.66 4.18
C TYR A 314 13.43 6.62 3.28
N VAL A 315 14.34 6.06 2.47
CA VAL A 315 15.11 6.85 1.49
C VAL A 315 14.29 7.25 0.25
N ASN A 316 13.26 6.47 -0.11
CA ASN A 316 12.43 6.68 -1.30
C ASN A 316 11.05 7.23 -0.92
N HIS A 317 11.04 8.38 -0.26
CA HIS A 317 9.86 9.02 0.32
C HIS A 317 9.12 9.99 -0.64
N ASP A 318 9.51 10.05 -1.92
CA ASP A 318 8.93 10.98 -2.90
C ASP A 318 7.40 10.88 -3.00
N LEU A 319 6.88 9.65 -2.95
CA LEU A 319 5.43 9.41 -2.97
C LEU A 319 4.75 9.90 -1.69
N ASP A 320 5.37 9.74 -0.53
CA ASP A 320 4.82 10.22 0.75
C ASP A 320 4.78 11.74 0.78
N ILE A 321 5.82 12.42 0.28
CA ILE A 321 5.79 13.87 0.08
C ILE A 321 4.64 14.26 -0.85
N ALA A 322 4.47 13.57 -1.98
CA ALA A 322 3.38 13.84 -2.91
C ALA A 322 1.99 13.65 -2.27
N LEU A 323 1.84 12.63 -1.41
CA LEU A 323 0.62 12.41 -0.63
C LEU A 323 0.36 13.57 0.34
N GLY A 324 1.37 13.95 1.13
CA GLY A 324 1.26 15.07 2.07
C GLY A 324 0.88 16.38 1.37
N ASN A 325 1.53 16.68 0.23
CA ASN A 325 1.23 17.86 -0.58
C ASN A 325 -0.21 17.84 -1.13
N ALA A 326 -0.76 16.68 -1.45
CA ALA A 326 -2.15 16.56 -1.89
C ALA A 326 -3.14 16.95 -0.78
N PHE A 327 -2.90 16.50 0.45
CA PHE A 327 -3.71 16.89 1.62
C PHE A 327 -3.53 18.36 1.99
N ILE A 328 -2.31 18.90 1.96
CA ILE A 328 -2.07 20.33 2.23
C ILE A 328 -2.81 21.21 1.21
N LYS A 329 -2.82 20.80 -0.07
CA LYS A 329 -3.57 21.51 -1.11
C LYS A 329 -5.07 21.53 -0.83
N SER A 330 -5.59 20.53 -0.12
CA SER A 330 -7.02 20.37 0.14
C SER A 330 -7.47 21.00 1.45
N GLU A 331 -6.66 20.91 2.50
CA GLU A 331 -6.97 21.35 3.87
C GLU A 331 -6.30 22.67 4.26
N GLY A 332 -5.24 23.08 3.57
CA GLY A 332 -4.50 24.31 3.84
C GLY A 332 -3.13 24.10 4.49
N TYR A 333 -2.30 25.15 4.47
CA TYR A 333 -0.98 25.12 5.10
C TYR A 333 -1.06 25.33 6.62
N GLU A 334 -2.17 25.88 7.10
CA GLU A 334 -2.52 26.04 8.51
C GLU A 334 -2.47 24.70 9.25
N THR A 335 -2.87 23.59 8.60
CA THR A 335 -2.76 22.24 9.15
C THR A 335 -1.33 21.90 9.59
N ILE A 336 -0.32 22.32 8.83
CA ILE A 336 1.09 22.10 9.19
C ILE A 336 1.48 22.89 10.43
N ILE A 337 0.97 24.11 10.56
CA ILE A 337 1.21 24.97 11.72
C ILE A 337 0.54 24.37 12.97
N GLU A 338 -0.67 23.83 12.83
CA GLU A 338 -1.41 23.17 13.92
C GLU A 338 -0.74 21.87 14.40
N ILE A 339 -0.23 21.07 13.48
CA ILE A 339 0.57 19.88 13.82
C ILE A 339 1.84 20.31 14.55
N PHE A 340 2.56 21.31 14.03
CA PHE A 340 3.77 21.82 14.69
C PHE A 340 3.46 22.40 16.08
N HIS A 341 2.35 23.12 16.23
CA HIS A 341 1.92 23.69 17.50
C HIS A 341 1.69 22.60 18.57
N THR A 342 1.14 21.46 18.16
CA THR A 342 0.83 20.33 19.04
C THR A 342 2.07 19.50 19.36
N ASP A 343 2.86 19.18 18.33
CA ASP A 343 3.90 18.16 18.42
C ASP A 343 5.29 18.77 18.70
N TYR A 344 5.48 20.05 18.35
CA TYR A 344 6.77 20.75 18.29
C TYR A 344 7.84 20.01 17.48
N ASN A 345 7.44 19.14 16.55
CA ASN A 345 8.36 18.38 15.71
C ASN A 345 8.86 19.23 14.54
N THR A 346 10.10 19.72 14.64
CA THR A 346 10.74 20.55 13.61
C THR A 346 10.93 19.86 12.26
N MET A 347 10.91 18.51 12.21
CA MET A 347 11.06 17.76 10.96
C MET A 347 9.92 18.02 9.97
N ILE A 348 8.75 18.47 10.45
CA ILE A 348 7.64 18.83 9.56
C ILE A 348 8.03 19.93 8.56
N PHE A 349 8.89 20.87 8.97
CA PHE A 349 9.41 21.93 8.09
C PHE A 349 10.58 21.50 7.20
N THR A 350 11.13 20.31 7.43
CA THR A 350 12.04 19.68 6.47
C THR A 350 11.26 19.01 5.35
N VAL A 351 10.13 18.36 5.69
CA VAL A 351 9.23 17.72 4.72
C VAL A 351 8.44 18.75 3.91
N PHE A 352 7.96 19.80 4.58
CA PHE A 352 7.22 20.92 3.99
C PHE A 352 7.97 22.22 4.27
N PRO A 353 8.89 22.64 3.39
CA PRO A 353 9.74 23.81 3.61
C PRO A 353 8.94 25.10 3.81
N ILE A 354 9.33 25.93 4.79
CA ILE A 354 8.68 27.23 5.09
C ILE A 354 8.64 28.14 3.85
N GLU A 355 9.63 28.04 2.97
CA GLU A 355 9.69 28.77 1.70
C GLU A 355 8.48 28.51 0.78
N SER A 356 7.83 27.34 0.87
CA SER A 356 6.65 27.00 0.06
C SER A 356 5.35 27.56 0.61
N PHE A 357 5.35 28.14 1.81
CA PHE A 357 4.15 28.66 2.46
C PHE A 357 3.77 30.03 1.89
N PRO A 358 2.46 30.35 1.83
CA PRO A 358 1.99 31.70 1.55
C PRO A 358 2.62 32.74 2.48
N ASP A 359 2.97 33.92 1.94
CA ASP A 359 3.65 34.98 2.71
C ASP A 359 2.85 35.43 3.94
N GLU A 360 1.52 35.37 3.87
CA GLU A 360 0.60 35.73 4.95
C GLU A 360 0.78 34.85 6.20
N LEU A 361 1.17 33.58 6.01
CA LEU A 361 1.37 32.62 7.10
C LEU A 361 2.79 32.66 7.69
N LYS A 362 3.75 33.28 7.01
CA LYS A 362 5.16 33.31 7.44
C LYS A 362 5.33 33.94 8.83
N ASN A 363 4.59 35.01 9.12
CA ASN A 363 4.61 35.62 10.46
C ASN A 363 4.06 34.68 11.54
N THR A 364 2.98 33.95 11.25
CA THR A 364 2.39 32.96 12.17
C THR A 364 3.38 31.83 12.46
N ILE A 365 4.06 31.31 11.43
CA ILE A 365 5.09 30.28 11.57
C ILE A 365 6.22 30.78 12.47
N ARG A 366 6.72 31.99 12.23
CA ARG A 366 7.77 32.61 13.05
C ARG A 366 7.34 32.68 14.52
N ASP A 367 6.12 33.13 14.79
CA ASP A 367 5.62 33.31 16.14
C ASP A 367 5.44 31.96 16.88
N GLU A 368 5.00 30.91 16.18
CA GLU A 368 4.96 29.54 16.71
C GLU A 368 6.37 28.96 16.95
N LEU A 369 7.33 29.18 16.06
CA LEU A 369 8.74 28.80 16.29
C LEU A 369 9.30 29.51 17.53
N ALA A 370 9.04 30.81 17.71
CA ALA A 370 9.46 31.54 18.90
C ALA A 370 8.78 31.04 20.18
N ARG A 371 7.51 30.61 20.09
CA ARG A 371 6.79 29.97 21.20
C ARG A 371 7.42 28.63 21.56
N ALA A 372 7.76 27.81 20.57
CA ALA A 372 8.43 26.52 20.75
C ALA A 372 9.78 26.68 21.46
N ILE A 373 10.57 27.71 21.11
CA ILE A 373 11.82 28.02 21.84
C ILE A 373 11.54 28.27 23.32
N ARG A 374 10.55 29.11 23.66
CA ARG A 374 10.21 29.40 25.07
C ARG A 374 9.79 28.14 25.81
N PHE A 375 9.01 27.27 25.17
CA PHE A 375 8.60 25.98 25.73
C PHE A 375 9.80 25.10 26.06
N PHE A 376 10.70 24.87 25.10
CA PHE A 376 11.88 24.03 25.33
C PHE A 376 12.89 24.65 26.28
N ALA A 377 13.12 25.97 26.20
CA ALA A 377 14.00 26.68 27.13
C ALA A 377 13.51 26.52 28.58
N GLY A 378 12.20 26.63 28.84
CA GLY A 378 11.63 26.38 30.16
C GLY A 378 11.78 24.94 30.66
N ARG A 379 11.97 23.96 29.76
CA ARG A 379 12.23 22.55 30.12
C ARG A 379 13.71 22.25 30.37
N MET A 380 14.62 23.15 30.00
CA MET A 380 16.07 22.93 30.17
C MET A 380 16.52 22.90 31.64
N ASP A 381 15.72 23.45 32.54
CA ASP A 381 15.97 23.38 33.99
C ASP A 381 15.79 21.97 34.54
N ASN A 382 15.04 21.11 33.84
CA ASN A 382 14.88 19.70 34.19
C ASN A 382 16.00 18.84 33.57
N ASP A 383 16.82 18.21 34.40
CA ASP A 383 17.93 17.35 33.98
C ASP A 383 17.50 16.26 32.98
N GLN A 384 16.28 15.71 33.11
CA GLN A 384 15.76 14.67 32.23
C GLN A 384 15.55 15.16 30.79
N TYR A 385 15.20 16.43 30.60
CA TYR A 385 14.83 17.00 29.29
C TYR A 385 15.85 18.00 28.76
N ARG A 386 16.90 18.32 29.52
CA ARG A 386 17.86 19.38 29.17
C ARG A 386 18.51 19.19 27.81
N LEU A 387 19.02 17.99 27.54
CA LEU A 387 19.77 17.72 26.31
C LEU A 387 18.86 17.74 25.07
N SER A 388 17.71 17.06 25.14
CA SER A 388 16.74 17.05 24.03
C SER A 388 16.12 18.42 23.80
N SER A 389 15.88 19.20 24.85
CA SER A 389 15.38 20.57 24.73
C SER A 389 16.41 21.50 24.09
N LEU A 390 17.70 21.36 24.44
CA LEU A 390 18.77 22.12 23.80
C LEU A 390 18.85 21.82 22.30
N GLU A 391 18.76 20.54 21.91
CA GLU A 391 18.75 20.13 20.50
C GLU A 391 17.57 20.76 19.75
N GLN A 392 16.36 20.71 20.31
CA GLN A 392 15.19 21.35 19.70
C GLN A 392 15.35 22.87 19.58
N VAL A 393 15.86 23.55 20.61
CA VAL A 393 16.13 25.00 20.54
C VAL A 393 17.12 25.34 19.42
N LEU A 394 18.18 24.53 19.24
CA LEU A 394 19.14 24.74 18.15
C LEU A 394 18.49 24.52 16.77
N ASN A 395 17.68 23.47 16.60
CA ASN A 395 16.97 23.19 15.36
C ASN A 395 15.98 24.32 15.01
N ILE A 396 15.22 24.80 15.98
CA ILE A 396 14.26 25.90 15.78
C ILE A 396 14.99 27.21 15.46
N ASN A 397 16.08 27.53 16.17
CA ASN A 397 16.89 28.72 15.87
C ASN A 397 17.45 28.68 14.45
N ARG A 398 17.86 27.50 13.97
CA ARG A 398 18.29 27.34 12.58
C ARG A 398 17.16 27.65 11.59
N LEU A 399 15.95 27.12 11.83
CA LEU A 399 14.78 27.44 10.99
C LEU A 399 14.48 28.94 10.97
N LEU A 400 14.56 29.61 12.13
CA LEU A 400 14.38 31.05 12.23
C LEU A 400 15.45 31.84 11.45
N LEU A 401 16.72 31.48 11.59
CA LEU A 401 17.81 32.13 10.86
C LEU A 401 17.75 31.88 9.36
N ASP A 402 17.40 30.68 8.93
CA ASP A 402 17.38 30.34 7.50
C ASP A 402 16.21 31.03 6.78
N ASN A 403 15.07 31.22 7.45
CA ASN A 403 13.84 31.72 6.81
C ASN A 403 13.45 33.17 7.20
N PHE A 404 14.01 33.74 8.28
CA PHE A 404 13.60 35.03 8.84
C PHE A 404 14.79 35.92 9.26
N ARG A 405 15.92 35.81 8.55
CA ARG A 405 17.16 36.57 8.81
C ARG A 405 16.95 38.07 9.03
N GLU A 406 16.11 38.70 8.21
CA GLU A 406 15.82 40.15 8.24
C GLU A 406 15.20 40.62 9.56
N TRP A 407 14.70 39.70 10.39
CA TRP A 407 14.12 40.02 11.70
C TRP A 407 15.18 40.18 12.81
N TYR A 408 16.40 39.68 12.59
CA TYR A 408 17.51 39.80 13.53
C TYR A 408 18.41 41.01 13.26
N GLU A 409 18.19 41.70 12.14
CA GLU A 409 18.81 42.99 11.80
C GLU A 409 18.01 44.15 12.40
#